data_AF-A0A4Q2SDY0-F1
#
_entry.id   AF-A0A4Q2SDY0-F1
#
_cell.length_a   1.000
_cell.length_b   1.000
_cell.length_c   1.000
_cell.angle_alpha   90.00
_cell.angle_beta   90.00
_cell.angle_gamma   90.00
#
_symmetry.space_group_name_H-M   'P 1'
#
loop_
_entity.id
_entity.type
_entity.pdbx_description
1 polymer ?
#
loop_
_entity_poly.entity_id
_entity_poly.type
_entity_poly.pdbx_seq_one_letter_code
_entity_poly.pdbx_strand_id
1 'polypeptide(L)'
;MSDNTLSRTLNDVGLAAWFGGTLANAVALNPAASEADAPARVGSVANTGWDRWTPVNAAAIGAHLVGSTGLLLGNKGRVAGQGGVAGASLLKTGLMAAALGVTAYSRVLGRRVSEHTAVPAESGTEPAAATPPAVAEAQRQLHLLQWVVPALTGAIIVVDAKLGEQQRPTNVLDGITSRIPGLSG
;
A
#
# COMPACT_ATOMS: atom_id res chain seq x y z
N MET A 1 14.62 22.04 18.27
CA MET A 1 14.37 21.22 17.06
C MET A 1 13.31 20.20 17.45
N SER A 2 12.12 20.26 16.86
CA SER A 2 11.13 19.19 17.04
C SER A 2 11.60 18.00 16.21
N ASP A 3 12.01 16.93 16.87
CA ASP A 3 12.36 15.69 16.19
C ASP A 3 11.10 15.05 15.60
N ASN A 4 11.17 14.65 14.32
CA ASN A 4 10.09 13.99 13.60
C ASN A 4 10.16 12.46 13.70
N THR A 5 11.02 11.90 14.56
CA THR A 5 11.22 10.46 14.72
C THR A 5 9.91 9.68 14.83
N LEU A 6 8.97 10.09 15.69
CA LEU A 6 7.69 9.38 15.82
C LEU A 6 6.89 9.36 14.50
N SER A 7 6.75 10.51 13.85
CA SER A 7 6.04 10.63 12.56
C SER A 7 6.73 9.78 11.48
N ARG A 8 8.07 9.76 11.47
CA ARG A 8 8.86 8.94 10.56
C ARG A 8 8.67 7.45 10.82
N THR A 9 8.75 7.01 12.08
CA THR A 9 8.50 5.61 12.45
C THR A 9 7.10 5.17 12.04
N LEU A 10 6.07 5.96 12.33
CA LEU A 10 4.69 5.65 11.94
C LEU A 10 4.53 5.58 10.42
N ASN A 11 5.15 6.51 9.68
CA ASN A 11 5.16 6.52 8.22
C ASN A 11 5.80 5.23 7.66
N ASP A 12 7.02 4.92 8.12
CA ASP A 12 7.87 3.89 7.52
C ASP A 12 7.38 2.48 7.90
N VAL A 13 7.07 2.25 9.18
CA VAL A 13 6.54 0.96 9.64
C VAL A 13 5.15 0.69 9.06
N GLY A 14 4.28 1.71 9.03
CA GLY A 14 2.95 1.57 8.44
C GLY A 14 3.00 1.23 6.96
N LEU A 15 3.86 1.92 6.19
CA LEU A 15 4.04 1.65 4.76
C LEU A 15 4.65 0.28 4.51
N ALA A 16 5.69 -0.09 5.27
CA ALA A 16 6.36 -1.37 5.14
C ALA A 16 5.40 -2.54 5.43
N ALA A 17 4.58 -2.44 6.47
CA ALA A 17 3.57 -3.47 6.77
C ALA A 17 2.49 -3.55 5.68
N TRP A 18 2.02 -2.42 5.17
CA TRP A 18 1.01 -2.39 4.09
C TRP A 18 1.56 -2.99 2.78
N PHE A 19 2.75 -2.56 2.34
CA PHE A 19 3.43 -3.11 1.17
C PHE A 19 3.74 -4.60 1.35
N GLY A 20 4.47 -4.93 2.43
CA GLY A 20 4.96 -6.28 2.67
C GLY A 20 3.85 -7.29 2.86
N GLY A 21 2.81 -6.96 3.62
CA GLY A 21 1.69 -7.88 3.85
C GLY A 21 0.82 -8.10 2.62
N THR A 22 0.61 -7.06 1.79
CA THR A 22 -0.15 -7.25 0.53
C THR A 22 0.65 -8.03 -0.51
N LEU A 23 1.97 -7.80 -0.59
CA LEU A 23 2.86 -8.61 -1.41
C LEU A 23 2.91 -10.07 -0.92
N ALA A 24 3.08 -10.29 0.38
CA ALA A 24 3.06 -11.62 1.00
C ALA A 24 1.74 -12.35 0.72
N ASN A 25 0.61 -11.64 0.70
CA ASN A 25 -0.65 -12.27 0.35
C ASN A 25 -0.70 -12.74 -1.09
N ALA A 26 -0.18 -11.94 -2.04
CA ALA A 26 -0.13 -12.31 -3.45
C ALA A 26 0.84 -13.46 -3.74
N VAL A 27 2.02 -13.46 -3.13
CA VAL A 27 3.09 -14.43 -3.43
C VAL A 27 3.03 -15.70 -2.58
N ALA A 28 2.44 -15.63 -1.38
CA ALA A 28 2.46 -16.74 -0.42
C ALA A 28 1.05 -17.15 0.01
N LEU A 29 0.24 -16.27 0.63
CA LEU A 29 -1.05 -16.68 1.20
C LEU A 29 -2.01 -17.23 0.15
N ASN A 30 -2.25 -16.47 -0.94
CA ASN A 30 -3.24 -16.84 -1.95
C ASN A 30 -2.85 -18.13 -2.69
N PRO A 31 -1.58 -18.32 -3.12
CA PRO A 31 -1.13 -19.59 -3.67
C PRO A 31 -1.14 -20.72 -2.64
N ALA A 32 -0.60 -20.54 -1.43
CA ALA A 32 -0.53 -21.62 -0.43
C ALA A 32 -1.90 -22.14 0.00
N ALA A 33 -2.97 -21.35 -0.17
CA ALA A 33 -4.33 -21.81 0.06
C ALA A 33 -4.74 -22.96 -0.89
N SER A 34 -4.15 -23.08 -2.09
CA SER A 34 -4.44 -24.14 -3.06
C SER A 34 -4.00 -25.53 -2.59
N GLU A 35 -3.09 -25.60 -1.62
CA GLU A 35 -2.60 -26.87 -1.04
C GLU A 35 -3.62 -27.52 -0.08
N ALA A 36 -4.81 -26.93 0.08
CA ALA A 36 -5.86 -27.52 0.90
C ALA A 36 -6.52 -28.72 0.20
N ASP A 37 -6.85 -29.76 0.97
CA ASP A 37 -7.34 -31.07 0.47
C ASP A 37 -8.67 -31.03 -0.33
N ALA A 38 -9.37 -29.90 -0.38
CA ALA A 38 -10.62 -29.75 -1.12
C ALA A 38 -10.83 -28.29 -1.60
N PRO A 39 -11.45 -28.05 -2.77
CA PRO A 39 -11.67 -26.70 -3.30
C PRO A 39 -12.43 -25.76 -2.35
N ALA A 40 -13.39 -26.28 -1.58
CA ALA A 40 -14.11 -25.49 -0.58
C ALA A 40 -13.25 -25.11 0.63
N ARG A 41 -12.20 -25.90 0.93
CA ARG A 41 -11.21 -25.62 1.98
C ARG A 41 -10.20 -24.56 1.53
N VAL A 42 -9.88 -24.48 0.23
CA VAL A 42 -9.03 -23.43 -0.35
C VAL A 42 -9.57 -22.04 0.00
N GLY A 43 -10.85 -21.78 -0.32
CA GLY A 43 -11.51 -20.52 0.00
C GLY A 43 -11.52 -20.23 1.51
N SER A 44 -11.80 -21.24 2.33
CA SER A 44 -11.79 -21.09 3.79
C SER A 44 -10.41 -20.73 4.35
N VAL A 45 -9.33 -21.36 3.88
CA VAL A 45 -7.94 -21.07 4.29
C VAL A 45 -7.56 -19.64 3.89
N ALA A 46 -7.84 -19.25 2.65
CA ALA A 46 -7.57 -17.89 2.17
C ALA A 46 -8.33 -16.83 2.98
N ASN A 47 -9.66 -16.99 3.14
CA ASN A 47 -10.50 -16.06 3.91
C ASN A 47 -10.02 -15.94 5.36
N THR A 48 -9.70 -17.07 5.99
CA THR A 48 -9.17 -17.14 7.35
C THR A 48 -7.83 -16.39 7.51
N GLY A 49 -6.96 -16.45 6.50
CA GLY A 49 -5.73 -15.64 6.46
C GLY A 49 -6.01 -14.15 6.31
N TRP A 50 -6.91 -13.79 5.39
CA TRP A 50 -7.33 -12.41 5.17
C TRP A 50 -8.02 -11.77 6.38
N ASP A 51 -8.84 -12.53 7.11
CA ASP A 51 -9.52 -12.07 8.32
C ASP A 51 -8.52 -11.70 9.42
N ARG A 52 -7.45 -12.49 9.56
CA ARG A 52 -6.36 -12.19 10.51
C ARG A 52 -5.52 -10.99 10.06
N TRP A 53 -5.26 -10.86 8.77
CA TRP A 53 -4.45 -9.78 8.22
C TRP A 53 -5.19 -8.43 8.19
N THR A 54 -6.49 -8.43 7.91
CA THR A 54 -7.29 -7.21 7.70
C THR A 54 -7.18 -6.15 8.79
N PRO A 55 -7.30 -6.47 10.11
CA PRO A 55 -7.14 -5.48 11.17
C PRO A 55 -5.71 -4.95 11.26
N VAL A 56 -4.70 -5.82 11.04
CA VAL A 56 -3.28 -5.41 11.02
C VAL A 56 -3.03 -4.45 9.86
N ASN A 57 -3.55 -4.73 8.67
CA ASN A 57 -3.47 -3.85 7.52
C ASN A 57 -4.16 -2.51 7.77
N ALA A 58 -5.31 -2.50 8.45
CA ALA A 58 -6.00 -1.26 8.82
C ALA A 58 -5.16 -0.41 9.79
N ALA A 59 -4.53 -1.03 10.79
CA ALA A 59 -3.61 -0.34 11.70
C ALA A 59 -2.36 0.19 10.97
N ALA A 60 -1.79 -0.58 10.05
CA ALA A 60 -0.65 -0.18 9.23
C ALA A 60 -0.97 1.05 8.38
N ILE A 61 -2.12 1.05 7.69
CA ILE A 61 -2.61 2.19 6.92
C ILE A 61 -2.80 3.41 7.83
N GLY A 62 -3.43 3.24 8.99
CA GLY A 62 -3.65 4.31 9.96
C GLY A 62 -2.33 4.94 10.44
N ALA A 63 -1.37 4.10 10.83
CA ALA A 63 -0.03 4.55 11.22
C ALA A 63 0.65 5.33 10.09
N HIS A 64 0.61 4.81 8.85
CA HIS A 64 1.20 5.48 7.70
C HIS A 64 0.58 6.86 7.45
N LEU A 65 -0.75 7.00 7.56
CA LEU A 65 -1.45 8.26 7.36
C LEU A 65 -1.11 9.29 8.43
N VAL A 66 -1.07 8.88 9.70
CA VAL A 66 -0.66 9.76 10.81
C VAL A 66 0.79 10.22 10.63
N GLY A 67 1.69 9.27 10.33
CA GLY A 67 3.10 9.56 10.09
C GLY A 67 3.33 10.47 8.90
N SER A 68 2.73 10.15 7.74
CA SER A 68 2.79 10.98 6.52
C SER A 68 2.29 12.40 6.76
N THR A 69 1.18 12.56 7.49
CA THR A 69 0.64 13.87 7.84
C THR A 69 1.60 14.64 8.73
N GLY A 70 2.14 14.00 9.78
CA GLY A 70 3.13 14.60 10.67
C GLY A 70 4.38 15.05 9.92
N LEU A 71 4.89 14.23 9.00
CA LEU A 71 6.02 14.57 8.15
C LEU A 71 5.72 15.74 7.20
N LEU A 72 4.53 15.79 6.60
CA LEU A 72 4.14 16.90 5.72
C LEU A 72 4.06 18.21 6.51
N LEU A 73 3.44 18.20 7.69
CA LEU A 73 3.34 19.37 8.56
C LEU A 73 4.72 19.84 9.05
N GLY A 74 5.60 18.91 9.44
CA GLY A 74 6.96 19.21 9.87
C GLY A 74 7.89 19.71 8.76
N ASN A 75 7.54 19.46 7.49
CA ASN A 75 8.36 19.85 6.32
C ASN A 75 7.73 20.97 5.47
N LYS A 76 6.71 21.69 5.96
CA LYS A 76 6.02 22.77 5.20
C LYS A 76 6.97 23.77 4.54
N GLY A 77 8.02 24.20 5.26
CA GLY A 77 9.02 25.13 4.72
C GLY A 77 9.77 24.57 3.51
N ARG A 78 10.11 23.28 3.52
CA ARG A 78 10.78 22.61 2.39
C ARG A 78 9.85 22.42 1.21
N VAL A 79 8.59 22.09 1.45
CA VAL A 79 7.57 22.04 0.39
C VAL A 79 7.47 23.42 -0.29
N ALA A 80 7.42 24.48 0.50
CA ALA A 80 7.31 25.85 0.01
C ALA A 80 8.59 26.39 -0.64
N GLY A 81 9.78 25.94 -0.24
CA GLY A 81 11.06 26.57 -0.60
C GLY A 81 12.09 25.70 -1.37
N GLN A 82 11.99 24.37 -1.36
CA GLN A 82 12.99 23.47 -1.97
C GLN A 82 12.48 22.86 -3.28
N GLY A 83 13.23 23.03 -4.37
CA GLY A 83 12.96 22.46 -5.70
C GLY A 83 12.64 20.95 -5.64
N GLY A 84 11.62 20.53 -6.39
CA GLY A 84 11.22 19.11 -6.48
C GLY A 84 10.44 18.53 -5.28
N VAL A 85 10.53 19.11 -4.07
CA VAL A 85 9.86 18.58 -2.87
C VAL A 85 8.33 18.66 -2.99
N ALA A 86 7.79 19.77 -3.50
CA ALA A 86 6.34 19.93 -3.69
C ALA A 86 5.78 18.91 -4.70
N GLY A 87 6.45 18.72 -5.83
CA GLY A 87 6.05 17.74 -6.85
C GLY A 87 6.10 16.30 -6.33
N ALA A 88 7.16 15.93 -5.61
CA ALA A 88 7.26 14.62 -4.97
C ALA A 88 6.19 14.40 -3.90
N SER A 89 5.84 15.44 -3.12
CA SER A 89 4.76 15.38 -2.12
C SER A 89 3.38 15.19 -2.76
N LEU A 90 3.11 15.88 -3.87
CA LEU A 90 1.88 15.70 -4.65
C LEU A 90 1.80 14.30 -5.25
N LEU A 91 2.89 13.81 -5.85
CA LEU A 91 2.97 12.44 -6.39
C LEU A 91 2.71 11.40 -5.29
N LYS A 92 3.37 11.52 -4.13
CA LYS A 92 3.15 10.63 -2.98
C LYS A 92 1.69 10.62 -2.57
N THR A 93 1.07 11.80 -2.47
CA THR A 93 -0.33 11.96 -2.06
C THR A 93 -1.28 11.29 -3.06
N GLY A 94 -1.03 11.47 -4.37
CA GLY A 94 -1.82 10.82 -5.42
C GLY A 94 -1.71 9.29 -5.39
N LEU A 95 -0.48 8.77 -5.25
CA LEU A 95 -0.23 7.33 -5.11
C LEU A 95 -0.92 6.75 -3.85
N MET A 96 -0.86 7.47 -2.74
CA MET A 96 -1.50 7.08 -1.48
C MET A 96 -3.03 7.05 -1.63
N ALA A 97 -3.63 8.06 -2.24
CA ALA A 97 -5.07 8.09 -2.51
C ALA A 97 -5.51 6.91 -3.40
N ALA A 98 -4.74 6.62 -4.47
CA ALA A 98 -4.98 5.46 -5.32
C ALA A 98 -4.85 4.14 -4.53
N ALA A 99 -3.79 3.98 -3.73
CA ALA A 99 -3.57 2.77 -2.93
C ALA A 99 -4.70 2.53 -1.93
N LEU A 100 -5.18 3.59 -1.27
CA LEU A 100 -6.33 3.54 -0.37
C LEU A 100 -7.60 3.11 -1.11
N GLY A 101 -7.88 3.73 -2.26
CA GLY A 101 -9.05 3.41 -3.09
C GLY A 101 -9.05 1.95 -3.55
N VAL A 102 -7.93 1.48 -4.10
CA VAL A 102 -7.73 0.09 -4.53
C VAL A 102 -7.88 -0.87 -3.34
N THR A 103 -7.26 -0.56 -2.20
CA THR A 103 -7.37 -1.41 -0.99
C THR A 103 -8.81 -1.49 -0.47
N ALA A 104 -9.53 -0.37 -0.45
CA ALA A 104 -10.93 -0.34 -0.04
C ALA A 104 -11.81 -1.15 -1.01
N TYR A 105 -11.58 -1.00 -2.31
CA TYR A 105 -12.28 -1.77 -3.33
C TYR A 105 -12.00 -3.28 -3.23
N SER A 106 -10.74 -3.67 -3.04
CA SER A 106 -10.37 -5.07 -2.78
C SER A 106 -11.07 -5.63 -1.54
N ARG A 107 -11.25 -4.84 -0.46
CA ARG A 107 -12.02 -5.30 0.70
C ARG A 107 -13.50 -5.51 0.38
N VAL A 108 -14.10 -4.65 -0.46
CA VAL A 108 -15.50 -4.84 -0.90
C VAL A 108 -15.64 -6.16 -1.66
N LEU A 109 -14.73 -6.44 -2.59
CA LEU A 109 -14.72 -7.71 -3.33
C LEU A 109 -14.45 -8.91 -2.42
N GLY A 110 -13.48 -8.81 -1.52
CA GLY A 110 -13.15 -9.88 -0.57
C GLY A 110 -14.32 -10.26 0.35
N ARG A 111 -15.15 -9.29 0.76
CA ARG A 111 -16.39 -9.58 1.49
C ARG A 111 -17.38 -10.39 0.66
N ARG A 112 -17.57 -10.05 -0.62
CA ARG A 112 -18.43 -10.84 -1.53
C ARG A 112 -17.95 -12.29 -1.68
N VAL A 113 -16.63 -12.49 -1.71
CA VAL A 113 -16.02 -13.84 -1.72
C VAL A 113 -16.22 -14.55 -0.39
N SER A 114 -16.12 -13.83 0.74
CA SER A 114 -16.20 -14.40 2.09
C SER A 114 -17.62 -14.67 2.59
N GLU A 115 -18.65 -14.01 2.02
CA GLU A 115 -20.07 -14.22 2.34
C GLU A 115 -20.48 -15.69 2.24
N HIS A 116 -19.81 -16.46 1.39
CA HIS A 116 -19.97 -17.90 1.23
C HIS A 116 -18.66 -18.55 1.68
N THR A 117 -18.51 -18.81 2.98
CA THR A 117 -17.22 -19.14 3.64
C THR A 117 -16.47 -20.34 3.04
N ALA A 118 -17.14 -21.17 2.27
CA ALA A 118 -16.63 -22.39 1.63
C ALA A 118 -16.91 -22.41 0.12
N VAL A 119 -16.68 -21.30 -0.59
CA VAL A 119 -16.75 -21.31 -2.07
C VAL A 119 -15.60 -22.13 -2.64
N PRO A 120 -15.87 -23.09 -3.56
CA PRO A 120 -14.82 -23.75 -4.32
C PRO A 120 -13.91 -22.75 -5.03
N ALA A 121 -12.61 -22.89 -4.89
CA ALA A 121 -11.62 -22.03 -5.53
C ALA A 121 -10.35 -22.84 -5.86
N GLU A 122 -9.61 -22.42 -6.89
CA GLU A 122 -8.30 -22.97 -7.21
C GLU A 122 -7.21 -22.33 -6.34
N SER A 123 -7.39 -21.05 -5.97
CA SER A 123 -6.51 -20.33 -5.05
C SER A 123 -7.29 -19.24 -4.30
N GLY A 124 -6.63 -18.46 -3.43
CA GLY A 124 -7.26 -17.35 -2.73
C GLY A 124 -7.89 -16.28 -3.65
N THR A 125 -7.52 -16.23 -4.93
CA THR A 125 -8.07 -15.27 -5.91
C THR A 125 -8.47 -15.89 -7.25
N GLU A 126 -8.40 -17.21 -7.39
CA GLU A 126 -8.74 -17.90 -8.64
C GLU A 126 -9.99 -18.77 -8.48
N PRO A 127 -11.02 -18.57 -9.32
CA PRO A 127 -12.23 -19.37 -9.26
C PRO A 127 -12.01 -20.78 -9.82
N ALA A 128 -12.66 -21.76 -9.20
CA ALA A 128 -12.86 -23.09 -9.74
C ALA A 128 -14.07 -23.13 -10.70
N ALA A 129 -14.20 -24.23 -11.45
CA ALA A 129 -15.34 -24.42 -12.36
C ALA A 129 -16.71 -24.38 -11.66
N ALA A 130 -16.76 -24.78 -10.38
CA ALA A 130 -17.96 -24.79 -9.56
C ALA A 130 -18.20 -23.47 -8.78
N THR A 131 -17.33 -22.47 -8.94
CA THR A 131 -17.49 -21.17 -8.26
C THR A 131 -18.73 -20.43 -8.81
N PRO A 132 -19.64 -19.93 -7.96
CA PRO A 132 -20.77 -19.11 -8.41
C PRO A 132 -20.32 -17.90 -9.24
N PRO A 133 -21.03 -17.53 -10.33
CA PRO A 133 -20.56 -16.51 -11.27
C PRO A 133 -20.22 -15.16 -10.63
N ALA A 134 -21.03 -14.70 -9.68
CA ALA A 134 -20.80 -13.43 -8.98
C ALA A 134 -19.53 -13.46 -8.11
N VAL A 135 -19.21 -14.60 -7.51
CA VAL A 135 -18.00 -14.79 -6.70
C VAL A 135 -16.78 -14.95 -7.60
N ALA A 136 -16.92 -15.68 -8.71
CA ALA A 136 -15.85 -15.86 -9.68
C ALA A 136 -15.38 -14.53 -10.29
N GLU A 137 -16.32 -13.64 -10.60
CA GLU A 137 -15.99 -12.29 -11.07
C GLU A 137 -15.23 -11.48 -10.01
N ALA A 138 -15.66 -11.54 -8.75
CA ALA A 138 -14.95 -10.87 -7.66
C ALA A 138 -13.53 -11.42 -7.47
N GLN A 139 -13.35 -12.74 -7.56
CA GLN A 139 -12.04 -13.40 -7.49
C GLN A 139 -11.12 -12.96 -8.64
N ARG A 140 -11.61 -12.93 -9.89
CA ARG A 140 -10.81 -12.43 -11.04
C ARG A 140 -10.33 -11.00 -10.85
N GLN A 141 -11.19 -10.13 -10.32
CA GLN A 141 -10.78 -8.75 -10.02
C GLN A 141 -9.74 -8.71 -8.90
N LEU A 142 -9.93 -9.48 -7.82
CA LEU A 142 -8.93 -9.62 -6.76
C LEU A 142 -7.59 -10.17 -7.27
N HIS A 143 -7.61 -11.08 -8.26
CA HIS A 143 -6.41 -11.64 -8.86
C HIS A 143 -5.54 -10.57 -9.54
N LEU A 144 -6.15 -9.53 -10.10
CA LEU A 144 -5.42 -8.37 -10.61
C LEU A 144 -5.01 -7.43 -9.47
N LEU A 145 -5.95 -7.09 -8.59
CA LEU A 145 -5.73 -6.09 -7.54
C LEU A 145 -4.70 -6.52 -6.49
N GLN A 146 -4.49 -7.83 -6.30
CA GLN A 146 -3.44 -8.35 -5.41
C GLN A 146 -2.04 -7.86 -5.82
N TRP A 147 -1.83 -7.50 -7.08
CA TRP A 147 -0.58 -6.94 -7.59
C TRP A 147 -0.59 -5.42 -7.67
N VAL A 148 -1.75 -4.80 -7.87
CA VAL A 148 -1.88 -3.34 -7.96
C VAL A 148 -1.55 -2.67 -6.62
N VAL A 149 -2.03 -3.22 -5.50
CA VAL A 149 -1.76 -2.64 -4.16
C VAL A 149 -0.26 -2.64 -3.82
N PRO A 150 0.49 -3.75 -3.92
CA PRO A 150 1.93 -3.74 -3.67
C PRO A 150 2.70 -2.89 -4.68
N ALA A 151 2.26 -2.78 -5.95
CA ALA A 151 2.88 -1.88 -6.91
C ALA A 151 2.74 -0.40 -6.49
N LEU A 152 1.54 0.03 -6.08
CA LEU A 152 1.29 1.40 -5.63
C LEU A 152 2.04 1.71 -4.33
N THR A 153 1.98 0.82 -3.34
CA THR A 153 2.67 1.02 -2.06
C THR A 153 4.20 0.94 -2.21
N GLY A 154 4.71 0.08 -3.09
CA GLY A 154 6.12 0.05 -3.48
C GLY A 154 6.57 1.34 -4.16
N ALA A 155 5.74 1.94 -5.02
CA ALA A 155 6.02 3.25 -5.60
C ALA A 155 6.09 4.36 -4.55
N ILE A 156 5.23 4.31 -3.51
CA ILE A 156 5.31 5.23 -2.37
C ILE A 156 6.64 5.06 -1.63
N ILE A 157 7.14 3.82 -1.43
CA ILE A 157 8.45 3.57 -0.81
C ILE A 157 9.57 4.25 -1.61
N VAL A 158 9.55 4.14 -2.95
CA VAL A 158 10.53 4.80 -3.82
C VAL A 158 10.47 6.32 -3.68
N VAL A 159 9.26 6.91 -3.61
CA VAL A 159 9.09 8.35 -3.40
C VAL A 159 9.61 8.77 -2.02
N ASP A 160 9.36 7.98 -0.98
CA ASP A 160 9.87 8.25 0.38
C ASP A 160 11.39 8.18 0.46
N ALA A 161 12.02 7.20 -0.22
CA ALA A 161 13.47 7.14 -0.34
C ALA A 161 14.03 8.41 -1.01
N LYS A 162 13.40 8.86 -2.12
CA LYS A 162 13.80 10.10 -2.80
C LYS A 162 13.63 11.35 -1.91
N LEU A 163 12.51 11.47 -1.19
CA LEU A 163 12.27 12.58 -0.25
C LEU A 163 13.23 12.55 0.94
N GLY A 164 13.70 11.36 1.34
CA GLY A 164 14.76 11.15 2.32
C GLY A 164 16.12 11.66 1.81
N GLU A 165 16.50 11.31 0.58
CA GLU A 165 17.73 11.83 -0.04
C GLU A 165 17.72 13.36 -0.17
N GLN A 166 16.58 13.96 -0.47
CA GLN A 166 16.41 15.42 -0.51
C GLN A 166 16.55 16.11 0.86
N GLN A 167 16.65 15.37 1.97
CA GLN A 167 16.92 15.92 3.31
C GLN A 167 18.41 16.07 3.62
N ARG A 168 19.29 15.52 2.78
CA ARG A 168 20.74 15.71 2.96
C ARG A 168 21.08 17.20 2.81
N PRO A 169 21.96 17.77 3.66
CA PRO A 169 22.25 19.20 3.66
C PRO A 169 22.64 19.76 2.28
N THR A 170 23.45 19.02 1.52
CA THR A 170 23.86 19.39 0.16
C THR A 170 22.66 19.50 -0.79
N ASN A 171 21.79 18.48 -0.80
CA ASN A 171 20.59 18.45 -1.66
C ASN A 171 19.53 19.50 -1.27
N VAL A 172 19.51 19.92 0.00
CA VAL A 172 18.66 21.03 0.46
C VAL A 172 19.19 22.35 -0.11
N LEU A 173 20.49 22.61 0.01
CA LEU A 173 21.13 23.81 -0.53
C LEU A 173 20.94 23.89 -2.05
N ASP A 174 21.26 22.81 -2.77
CA ASP A 174 21.10 22.73 -4.23
C ASP A 174 19.64 22.93 -4.65
N GLY A 175 18.69 22.36 -3.90
CA GLY A 175 17.27 22.52 -4.18
C GLY A 175 16.73 23.92 -3.90
N ILE A 176 17.37 24.70 -3.01
CA ILE A 176 17.01 26.11 -2.76
C ILE A 176 17.58 26.98 -3.86
N THR A 177 18.85 26.80 -4.23
CA THR A 177 19.51 27.59 -5.28
C THR A 177 18.88 27.36 -6.65
N SER A 178 18.45 26.13 -6.96
CA SER A 178 17.76 25.80 -8.21
C SER A 178 16.40 26.48 -8.38
N ARG A 179 15.81 27.06 -7.32
CA ARG A 179 14.55 27.82 -7.40
C ARG A 179 14.76 29.32 -7.64
N ILE A 180 16.00 29.82 -7.57
CA ILE A 180 16.33 31.23 -7.78
C ILE A 180 16.80 31.42 -9.24
N PRO A 181 16.07 32.17 -10.08
CA PRO A 181 16.50 32.43 -11.45
C PRO A 181 17.86 33.14 -11.47
N GLY A 182 18.86 32.55 -12.11
CA GLY A 182 20.21 33.13 -12.30
C GLY A 182 21.32 32.57 -11.40
N LEU A 183 21.02 31.63 -10.48
CA LEU A 183 22.02 30.92 -9.66
C LEU A 183 22.14 29.42 -10.00
N SER A 184 21.31 28.91 -10.90
CA SER A 184 21.48 27.58 -11.49
C SER A 184 22.63 27.64 -12.50
N GLY A 185 23.84 27.30 -12.04
CA GLY A 185 25.00 26.99 -12.88
C GLY A 185 24.86 25.66 -13.61
#